data_AF-A0A8T3T1C3-F1
#
_entry.id   AF-A0A8T3T1C3-F1
#
_cell.length_a   1.000
_cell.length_b   1.000
_cell.length_c   1.000
_cell.angle_alpha   90.00
_cell.angle_beta   90.00
_cell.angle_gamma   90.00
#
_symmetry.space_group_name_H-M   'P 1'
#
loop_
_entity.id
_entity.type
_entity.pdbx_description
1 polymer ?
#
loop_
_entity_poly.entity_id
_entity_poly.type
_entity_poly.pdbx_seq_one_letter_code
_entity_poly.pdbx_strand_id
1 'polypeptide(L)'
;MRGLILLGSRARSELPADEWSDTDLLVFTSDADRWLRDGRWLDEIGPVILSFIEPTALGGLFERRVLFENAVDMDLVMVPLEITDEISSNDGAMPVLARG
;
A
#
# COMPACT_ATOMS: atom_id res chain seq x y z
N MET A 1 -12.92 -3.98 -0.94
CA MET A 1 -11.62 -4.58 -0.58
C MET A 1 -11.85 -6.03 -0.20
N ARG A 2 -10.95 -6.95 -0.57
CA ARG A 2 -11.03 -8.38 -0.27
C ARG A 2 -9.90 -8.89 0.63
N GLY A 3 -8.80 -8.17 0.74
CA GLY A 3 -7.71 -8.48 1.64
C GLY A 3 -6.73 -7.32 1.78
N LEU A 4 -6.00 -7.30 2.88
CA LEU A 4 -4.90 -6.37 3.12
C LEU A 4 -3.69 -7.16 3.59
N ILE A 5 -2.51 -6.78 3.12
CA ILE A 5 -1.22 -7.29 3.63
C ILE A 5 -0.41 -6.10 4.11
N LEU A 6 0.02 -6.14 5.38
CA LEU A 6 0.97 -5.21 5.95
C LEU A 6 2.39 -5.63 5.57
N LEU A 7 3.17 -4.68 5.06
CA LEU A 7 4.56 -4.87 4.68
C LEU A 7 5.49 -3.98 5.51
N GLY A 8 6.78 -4.07 5.22
CA GLY A 8 7.77 -3.10 5.68
C GLY A 8 8.13 -3.24 7.16
N SER A 9 8.67 -2.15 7.71
CA SER A 9 9.17 -2.08 9.10
C SER A 9 8.10 -2.46 10.13
N ARG A 10 6.82 -2.17 9.82
CA ARG A 10 5.68 -2.49 10.69
C ARG A 10 5.28 -3.97 10.67
N ALA A 11 5.73 -4.75 9.70
CA ALA A 11 5.52 -6.20 9.67
C ALA A 11 6.68 -6.99 10.33
N ARG A 12 7.87 -6.38 10.46
CA ARG A 12 9.08 -7.04 10.97
C ARG A 12 9.03 -7.31 12.47
N SER A 13 9.45 -8.51 12.85
CA SER A 13 9.54 -8.92 14.26
C SER A 13 10.90 -8.60 14.90
N GLU A 14 12.00 -8.60 14.14
CA GLU A 14 13.35 -8.44 14.69
C GLU A 14 13.72 -6.98 15.01
N LEU A 15 13.29 -6.05 14.16
CA LEU A 15 13.42 -4.60 14.37
C LEU A 15 12.07 -3.94 14.10
N PRO A 16 11.22 -3.81 15.13
CA PRO A 16 9.89 -3.23 14.98
C PRO A 16 9.98 -1.75 14.58
N ALA A 17 9.02 -1.32 13.77
CA ALA A 17 8.77 0.09 13.50
C ALA A 17 8.60 0.93 14.76
N ASP A 18 9.00 2.20 14.67
CA ASP A 18 8.70 3.22 15.66
C ASP A 18 7.46 4.04 15.26
N GLU A 19 7.13 5.07 16.05
CA GLU A 19 6.00 5.95 15.78
C GLU A 19 6.17 6.81 14.50
N TRP A 20 7.40 6.96 14.00
CA TRP A 20 7.76 7.79 12.85
C TRP A 20 7.89 7.04 11.54
N SER A 21 7.86 5.70 11.61
CA SER A 21 7.90 4.84 10.44
C SER A 21 6.66 5.08 9.56
N ASP A 22 6.73 4.67 8.30
CA ASP A 22 5.64 4.62 7.32
C ASP A 22 4.86 3.29 7.36
N THR A 23 3.62 3.31 6.86
CA THR A 23 2.75 2.12 6.79
C THR A 23 2.57 1.67 5.34
N ASP A 24 3.23 0.58 4.96
CA ASP A 24 3.10 -0.04 3.65
C ASP A 24 1.96 -1.08 3.63
N LEU A 25 1.00 -0.92 2.72
CA LEU A 25 -0.11 -1.87 2.54
C LEU A 25 -0.27 -2.28 1.09
N LEU A 26 -0.41 -3.59 0.87
CA LEU A 26 -1.03 -4.13 -0.34
C LEU A 26 -2.54 -4.27 -0.10
N VAL A 27 -3.34 -3.61 -0.94
CA VAL A 27 -4.79 -3.64 -0.85
C VAL A 27 -5.35 -4.42 -2.03
N PHE A 28 -5.84 -5.63 -1.78
CA PHE A 28 -6.42 -6.50 -2.80
C PHE A 28 -7.90 -6.17 -3.00
N THR A 29 -8.28 -5.79 -4.21
CA THR A 29 -9.63 -5.28 -4.47
C THR A 29 -10.07 -5.46 -5.93
N SER A 30 -11.37 -5.63 -6.15
CA SER A 30 -11.97 -5.73 -7.50
C SER A 30 -12.00 -4.39 -8.25
N ASP A 31 -11.80 -3.28 -7.54
CA ASP A 31 -11.98 -1.93 -8.07
C ASP A 31 -10.74 -1.05 -7.83
N ALA A 32 -9.55 -1.57 -8.15
CA ALA A 32 -8.27 -0.95 -7.80
C ALA A 32 -8.14 0.50 -8.29
N ASP A 33 -8.53 0.76 -9.55
CA ASP A 33 -8.46 2.11 -10.14
C ASP A 33 -9.37 3.12 -9.40
N ARG A 34 -10.55 2.70 -8.96
CA ARG A 34 -11.46 3.55 -8.17
C ARG A 34 -10.81 3.95 -6.85
N TRP A 35 -10.30 2.99 -6.08
CA TRP A 35 -9.67 3.25 -4.79
C TRP A 35 -8.36 4.04 -4.92
N LEU A 36 -7.63 3.82 -6.02
CA LEU A 36 -6.42 4.56 -6.32
C LEU A 36 -6.71 6.02 -6.68
N ARG A 37 -7.75 6.31 -7.50
CA ARG A 37 -8.02 7.66 -8.02
C ARG A 37 -8.96 8.50 -7.15
N ASP A 38 -10.00 7.89 -6.59
CA ASP A 38 -10.91 8.60 -5.69
C ASP A 38 -10.26 8.69 -4.31
N GLY A 39 -9.80 9.89 -3.93
CA GLY A 39 -9.14 10.11 -2.63
C GLY A 39 -10.11 10.34 -1.47
N ARG A 40 -11.41 10.52 -1.72
CA ARG A 40 -12.37 10.96 -0.69
C ARG A 40 -12.57 9.97 0.45
N TRP A 41 -12.30 8.70 0.22
CA TRP A 41 -12.38 7.69 1.29
C TRP A 41 -11.28 7.88 2.35
N LEU A 42 -10.18 8.57 2.03
CA LEU A 42 -9.14 8.89 3.00
C LEU A 42 -9.65 9.81 4.12
N ASP A 43 -10.68 10.62 3.84
CA ASP A 43 -11.30 11.51 4.83
C ASP A 43 -11.97 10.71 5.97
N GLU A 44 -12.26 9.42 5.76
CA GLU A 44 -12.76 8.52 6.79
C GLU A 44 -11.65 8.06 7.76
N ILE A 45 -10.38 8.11 7.33
CA ILE A 45 -9.21 7.81 8.18
C ILE A 45 -8.78 9.06 8.95
N GLY A 46 -8.71 10.20 8.27
CA GLY A 46 -8.37 11.47 8.87
C GLY A 46 -8.07 12.57 7.85
N PRO A 47 -7.81 13.81 8.33
CA PRO A 47 -7.50 14.93 7.44
C PRO A 47 -6.19 14.70 6.69
N VAL A 48 -6.24 14.79 5.36
CA VAL A 48 -5.09 14.60 4.47
C VAL A 48 -4.35 15.91 4.26
N ILE A 49 -3.04 15.92 4.53
CA ILE A 49 -2.14 17.04 4.18
C ILE A 49 -1.68 16.92 2.74
N LEU A 50 -1.22 15.73 2.34
CA LEU A 50 -0.65 15.46 1.02
C LEU A 50 -1.09 14.08 0.56
N SER A 51 -1.49 13.98 -0.71
CA SER A 51 -1.67 12.68 -1.36
C SER A 51 -1.37 12.77 -2.85
N PHE A 52 -0.66 11.77 -3.36
CA PHE A 52 -0.35 11.63 -4.77
C PHE A 52 -0.28 10.15 -5.17
N ILE A 53 -0.29 9.91 -6.47
CA ILE A 53 -0.22 8.58 -7.07
C ILE A 53 1.11 8.49 -7.82
N GLU A 54 1.87 7.42 -7.60
CA GLU A 54 3.11 7.16 -8.32
C GLU A 54 3.21 5.69 -8.79
N PRO A 55 3.95 5.41 -9.88
CA PRO A 55 4.17 4.04 -10.32
C PRO A 55 5.07 3.31 -9.32
N THR A 56 4.72 2.08 -8.98
CA THR A 56 5.60 1.23 -8.16
C THR A 56 6.79 0.72 -8.97
N ALA A 57 7.80 0.20 -8.28
CA ALA A 57 8.92 -0.50 -8.93
C ALA A 57 8.48 -1.78 -9.65
N LEU A 58 7.32 -2.36 -9.29
CA LEU A 58 6.71 -3.48 -9.98
C LEU A 58 5.84 -2.91 -11.12
N GLY A 59 6.42 -2.84 -12.33
CA GLY A 59 5.79 -2.20 -13.48
C GLY A 59 4.33 -2.63 -13.69
N GLY A 60 3.46 -1.66 -13.96
CA GLY A 60 2.02 -1.87 -14.14
C GLY A 60 1.18 -1.68 -12.88
N LEU A 61 1.81 -1.58 -11.70
CA LEU A 61 1.15 -1.21 -10.46
C LEU A 61 1.45 0.24 -10.07
N PHE A 62 0.48 0.85 -9.39
CA PHE A 62 0.57 2.19 -8.83
C PHE A 62 0.28 2.15 -7.35
N GLU A 63 0.92 3.04 -6.62
CA GLU A 63 0.64 3.28 -5.21
C GLU A 63 0.10 4.68 -5.00
N ARG A 64 -0.72 4.83 -3.97
CA ARG A 64 -1.15 6.11 -3.44
C ARG A 64 -0.41 6.34 -2.13
N ARG A 65 0.33 7.43 -2.08
CA ARG A 65 1.00 7.90 -0.85
C ARG A 65 0.14 8.95 -0.17
N VAL A 66 0.09 8.91 1.14
CA VAL A 66 -0.79 9.76 1.95
C VAL A 66 -0.10 10.17 3.24
N LEU A 67 0.02 11.48 3.46
CA LEU A 67 0.41 12.06 4.74
C LEU A 67 -0.81 12.71 5.39
N PHE A 68 -1.13 12.28 6.61
CA PHE A 68 -2.22 12.81 7.42
C PHE A 68 -1.77 13.89 8.40
N GLU A 69 -2.70 14.70 8.91
CA GLU A 69 -2.40 15.78 9.87
C GLU A 69 -1.75 15.33 11.17
N ASN A 70 -1.98 14.08 11.59
CA ASN A 70 -1.36 13.47 12.75
C ASN A 70 0.03 12.89 12.48
N ALA A 71 0.67 13.27 11.36
CA ALA A 71 1.97 12.78 10.90
C ALA A 71 2.03 11.28 10.58
N VAL A 72 0.90 10.60 10.43
CA VAL A 72 0.86 9.24 9.89
C VAL A 72 1.12 9.29 8.38
N ASP A 73 2.09 8.50 7.94
CA ASP A 73 2.44 8.30 6.52
C ASP A 73 2.04 6.89 6.06
N MET A 74 1.38 6.79 4.91
CA MET A 74 0.84 5.54 4.37
C MET A 74 1.11 5.40 2.88
N ASP A 75 1.64 4.23 2.51
CA ASP A 75 1.90 3.81 1.13
C ASP A 75 0.96 2.66 0.76
N LEU A 76 0.04 2.94 -0.15
CA LEU A 76 -1.06 2.04 -0.51
C LEU A 76 -0.93 1.54 -1.94
N VAL A 77 -0.48 0.30 -2.13
CA VAL A 77 -0.47 -0.34 -3.43
C VAL A 77 -1.83 -0.99 -3.67
N MET A 78 -2.58 -0.48 -4.65
CA MET A 78 -3.88 -1.04 -5.02
C MET A 78 -3.67 -2.21 -5.99
N VAL A 79 -3.92 -3.43 -5.52
CA VAL A 79 -3.73 -4.66 -6.29
C VAL A 79 -5.07 -5.17 -6.84
N PRO A 80 -5.27 -5.16 -8.17
CA PRO A 80 -6.41 -5.80 -8.81
C PRO A 80 -6.43 -7.30 -8.51
N LEU A 81 -7.62 -7.88 -8.30
CA LEU A 81 -7.75 -9.32 -8.02
C LEU A 81 -7.33 -10.17 -9.23
N GLU A 82 -7.38 -9.61 -10.43
CA GLU A 82 -7.10 -10.31 -11.67
C GLU A 82 -5.61 -10.68 -11.79
N ILE A 83 -4.72 -10.00 -11.06
CA ILE A 83 -3.28 -10.20 -11.13
C ILE A 83 -2.71 -10.86 -9.87
N THR A 84 -3.55 -11.31 -8.93
CA THR A 84 -3.09 -11.93 -7.67
C THR A 84 -2.27 -13.18 -7.90
N ASP A 85 -2.71 -14.01 -8.84
CA ASP A 85 -2.04 -15.27 -9.16
C ASP A 85 -0.67 -14.99 -9.78
N GLU A 86 -0.57 -13.98 -10.65
CA GLU A 86 0.69 -13.53 -11.25
C GLU A 86 1.68 -13.01 -10.20
N ILE A 87 1.21 -12.24 -9.22
CA ILE A 87 2.04 -11.74 -8.11
C ILE A 87 2.57 -12.91 -7.27
N SER A 88 1.74 -13.91 -6.98
CA SER A 88 2.16 -15.08 -6.20
C SER A 88 3.18 -15.97 -6.95
N SER A 89 3.18 -15.90 -8.28
CA SER A 89 3.99 -16.74 -9.17
C SER A 89 5.28 -16.07 -9.65
N ASN A 90 5.49 -14.79 -9.32
CA ASN A 90 6.62 -14.00 -9.82
C ASN A 90 7.75 -13.92 -8.77
N ASP A 91 8.90 -14.51 -9.09
CA ASP A 91 10.11 -14.47 -8.25
C ASP A 91 10.58 -13.04 -7.92
N GLY A 92 10.25 -12.04 -8.75
CA GLY A 92 10.54 -10.62 -8.51
C GLY A 92 9.53 -9.90 -7.60
N ALA A 93 8.34 -10.45 -7.39
CA ALA A 93 7.37 -9.94 -6.41
C ALA A 93 7.71 -10.40 -4.99
N MET A 94 8.35 -11.55 -4.85
CA MET A 94 8.76 -12.11 -3.56
C MET A 94 9.68 -11.17 -2.76
N PRO A 95 10.68 -10.47 -3.32
CA PRO A 95 11.47 -9.47 -2.59
C PRO A 95 10.67 -8.25 -2.11
N VAL A 96 9.55 -7.91 -2.75
CA VAL A 96 8.64 -6.82 -2.33
C VAL A 96 7.75 -7.30 -1.18
N LEU A 97 7.22 -8.51 -1.30
CA LEU A 97 6.44 -9.20 -0.26
C LEU A 97 7.28 -9.59 0.96
N ALA A 98 8.58 -9.87 0.77
CA ALA A 98 9.55 -10.24 1.80
C ALA A 98 10.22 -9.03 2.47
N ARG A 99 9.73 -7.80 2.25
CA ARG A 99 10.20 -6.62 3.00
C ARG A 99 9.66 -6.56 4.43
N GLY A 100 8.80 -7.49 4.83
CA GLY A 100 8.37 -7.71 6.21
C GLY A 100 9.28 -8.66 6.97
#